data_AF-A0A1I4JYQ5-F1
#
_entry.id   AF-A0A1I4JYQ5-F1
#
_cell.length_a   1.000
_cell.length_b   1.000
_cell.length_c   1.000
_cell.angle_alpha   90.00
_cell.angle_beta   90.00
_cell.angle_gamma   90.00
#
_symmetry.space_group_name_H-M   'P 1'
#
loop_
_entity.id
_entity.type
_entity.pdbx_description
1 polymer ?
#
loop_
_entity_poly.entity_id
_entity_poly.type
_entity_poly.pdbx_seq_one_letter_code
_entity_poly.pdbx_strand_id
1 'polypeptide(L)'
;MADTAPVRPTRRALSDLRLDIPTIAVPLSELEHPVVVRVQAIPDMVAANSAERVLSLKDRVWFKVKTGAWRGAAGNVRGAVDDSPRAALETGQAWWWLAAAGARQNDSPQRDFYSRLDAEAHAAGPNSCSTDFLLPQAWDIKRLEAELALALVNAVPPLVRRAAALSMQEGDIRGFTYGPTDVRVRIRMLNDGQVYLAISSVGATDPDFFALLLSAFDGLTVHDWLPEPGPYLQVQPEPGEILWSTILTPEAQQSLLHEVDVEASGNEAQT
;
A
#
# COMPACT_ATOMS: atom_id res chain seq x y z
N MET A 1 -1.32 -9.40 -14.87
CA MET A 1 -1.12 -10.42 -13.82
C MET A 1 -2.09 -10.07 -12.71
N ALA A 2 -2.83 -11.02 -12.16
CA ALA A 2 -3.68 -10.72 -11.01
C ALA A 2 -2.73 -10.30 -9.88
N ASP A 3 -2.77 -9.02 -9.55
CA ASP A 3 -2.02 -8.43 -8.44
C ASP A 3 -2.49 -9.19 -7.19
N THR A 4 -1.63 -10.00 -6.60
CA THR A 4 -1.93 -10.76 -5.38
C THR A 4 -1.34 -9.98 -4.22
N ALA A 5 -2.18 -9.37 -3.41
CA ALA A 5 -1.68 -8.60 -2.28
C ALA A 5 -0.84 -9.49 -1.37
N PRO A 6 0.28 -8.94 -0.86
CA PRO A 6 1.28 -9.73 -0.18
C PRO A 6 0.76 -10.26 1.17
N VAL A 7 1.25 -11.43 1.55
CA VAL A 7 0.97 -12.02 2.86
C VAL A 7 1.94 -11.44 3.89
N ARG A 8 1.42 -10.72 4.88
CA ARG A 8 2.26 -9.99 5.84
C ARG A 8 2.43 -10.77 7.15
N PRO A 9 3.65 -10.85 7.72
CA PRO A 9 3.84 -11.40 9.04
C PRO A 9 3.29 -10.47 10.12
N THR A 10 2.62 -11.04 11.12
CA THR A 10 2.25 -10.31 12.34
C THR A 10 3.47 -10.11 13.23
N ARG A 11 3.39 -9.18 14.19
CA ARG A 11 4.38 -8.96 15.24
C ARG A 11 4.68 -10.23 16.00
N ARG A 12 3.66 -11.06 16.22
CA ARG A 12 3.81 -12.38 16.83
C ARG A 12 4.70 -13.26 15.97
N ALA A 13 4.40 -13.41 14.67
CA ALA A 13 5.21 -14.22 13.77
C ALA A 13 6.67 -13.73 13.72
N LEU A 14 6.90 -12.41 13.70
CA LEU A 14 8.26 -11.84 13.79
C LEU A 14 8.94 -12.20 15.11
N SER A 15 8.23 -12.11 16.23
CA SER A 15 8.74 -12.45 17.56
C SER A 15 9.09 -13.94 17.68
N ASP A 16 8.23 -14.82 17.15
CA ASP A 16 8.45 -16.26 17.14
C ASP A 16 9.68 -16.65 16.29
N LEU A 17 9.90 -15.91 15.20
CA LEU A 17 11.08 -16.06 14.34
C LEU A 17 12.32 -15.36 14.89
N ARG A 18 12.19 -14.55 15.95
CA ARG A 18 13.24 -13.69 16.51
C ARG A 18 13.83 -12.74 15.46
N LEU A 19 12.97 -12.22 14.59
CA LEU A 19 13.34 -11.19 13.62
C LEU A 19 13.19 -9.82 14.25
N ASP A 20 14.18 -8.96 14.02
CA ASP A 20 14.07 -7.55 14.36
C ASP A 20 12.98 -6.88 13.51
N ILE A 21 12.28 -5.92 14.11
CA ILE A 21 11.24 -5.16 13.42
C ILE A 21 11.95 -4.05 12.62
N PRO A 22 11.90 -4.07 11.28
CA PRO A 22 12.55 -3.03 10.48
C PRO A 22 11.82 -1.68 10.57
N THR A 23 12.47 -0.63 10.10
CA THR A 23 11.84 0.68 9.91
C THR A 23 10.69 0.60 8.91
N ILE A 24 9.89 1.67 8.81
CA ILE A 24 8.73 1.71 7.92
C ILE A 24 9.06 1.61 6.43
N ALA A 25 10.31 1.92 6.06
CA ALA A 25 10.80 1.85 4.70
C ALA A 25 10.93 0.42 4.14
N VAL A 26 10.93 -0.61 4.99
CA VAL A 26 10.99 -2.01 4.55
C VAL A 26 9.66 -2.68 4.86
N PRO A 27 8.84 -3.01 3.85
CA PRO A 27 7.59 -3.72 4.04
C PRO A 27 7.81 -5.08 4.70
N LEU A 28 6.98 -5.42 5.69
CA LEU A 28 7.13 -6.70 6.40
C LEU A 28 6.96 -7.94 5.49
N SER A 29 6.22 -7.80 4.38
CA SER A 29 6.07 -8.84 3.36
C SER A 29 7.33 -9.10 2.54
N GLU A 30 8.27 -8.16 2.52
CA GLU A 30 9.50 -8.22 1.70
C GLU A 30 10.71 -8.73 2.50
N LEU A 31 10.52 -9.11 3.76
CA LEU A 31 11.59 -9.68 4.57
C LEU A 31 12.13 -10.97 3.93
N GLU A 32 13.45 -11.04 3.77
CA GLU A 32 14.17 -12.17 3.17
C GLU A 32 14.31 -13.38 4.11
N HIS A 33 13.26 -13.69 4.86
CA HIS A 33 13.21 -14.88 5.70
C HIS A 33 12.49 -16.03 4.96
N PRO A 34 13.01 -17.28 4.98
CA PRO A 34 12.45 -18.36 4.15
C PRO A 34 10.94 -18.59 4.29
N VAL A 35 10.39 -18.49 5.51
CA VAL A 35 8.94 -18.64 5.73
C VAL A 35 8.13 -17.44 5.24
N VAL A 36 8.70 -16.23 5.28
CA VAL A 36 8.06 -15.01 4.79
C VAL A 36 7.98 -15.05 3.26
N VAL A 37 9.07 -15.44 2.60
CA VAL A 37 9.09 -15.67 1.15
C VAL A 37 8.13 -16.77 0.75
N ARG A 38 8.12 -17.91 1.46
CA ARG A 38 7.23 -19.03 1.13
C ARG A 38 5.75 -18.68 1.28
N VAL A 39 5.40 -17.84 2.27
CA VAL A 39 3.99 -17.57 2.56
C VAL A 39 3.30 -16.78 1.45
N GLN A 40 4.04 -16.04 0.63
CA GLN A 40 3.48 -15.27 -0.49
C GLN A 40 2.71 -16.14 -1.49
N ALA A 41 3.06 -17.43 -1.61
CA ALA A 41 2.38 -18.36 -2.50
C ALA A 41 1.09 -18.97 -1.91
N ILE A 42 0.77 -18.74 -0.63
CA ILE A 42 -0.39 -19.38 0.03
C ILE A 42 -1.72 -18.96 -0.62
N PRO A 43 -2.00 -17.68 -0.92
CA PRO A 43 -3.25 -17.28 -1.55
C PRO A 43 -3.50 -18.02 -2.87
N ASP A 44 -2.47 -18.15 -3.72
CA ASP A 44 -2.54 -18.87 -5.00
C ASP A 44 -2.73 -20.37 -4.79
N MET A 45 -2.02 -20.96 -3.81
CA MET A 45 -2.21 -22.37 -3.46
C MET A 45 -3.65 -22.64 -2.98
N VAL A 46 -4.26 -21.69 -2.27
CA VAL A 46 -5.66 -21.79 -1.83
C VAL A 46 -6.61 -21.69 -3.02
N ALA A 47 -6.40 -20.73 -3.92
CA ALA A 47 -7.18 -20.61 -5.15
C ALA A 47 -7.08 -21.88 -6.03
N ALA A 48 -5.92 -22.54 -6.04
CA ALA A 48 -5.68 -23.80 -6.74
C ALA A 48 -6.09 -25.06 -5.94
N ASN A 49 -6.71 -24.92 -4.76
CA ASN A 49 -7.07 -26.03 -3.85
C ASN A 49 -5.89 -26.98 -3.49
N SER A 50 -4.66 -26.45 -3.47
CA SER A 50 -3.43 -27.18 -3.16
C SER A 50 -2.82 -26.82 -1.79
N ALA A 51 -3.41 -25.86 -1.08
CA ALA A 51 -2.98 -25.48 0.26
C ALA A 51 -3.44 -26.48 1.34
N GLU A 52 -2.52 -26.87 2.23
CA GLU A 52 -2.81 -27.79 3.33
C GLU A 52 -3.36 -27.02 4.54
N ARG A 53 -4.51 -27.43 5.09
CA ARG A 53 -5.12 -26.82 6.28
C ARG A 53 -4.48 -27.30 7.59
N VAL A 54 -4.51 -26.46 8.61
CA VAL A 54 -4.24 -26.82 10.00
C VAL A 54 -5.52 -27.43 10.61
N LEU A 55 -5.70 -28.74 10.47
CA LEU A 55 -6.95 -29.43 10.82
C LEU A 55 -7.33 -29.38 12.31
N SER A 56 -6.36 -29.15 13.19
CA SER A 56 -6.61 -29.01 14.63
C SER A 56 -7.33 -27.71 14.97
N LEU A 57 -7.17 -26.66 14.16
CA LEU A 57 -7.82 -25.37 14.37
C LEU A 57 -9.17 -25.35 13.64
N LYS A 58 -10.27 -25.35 14.40
CA LYS A 58 -11.63 -25.59 13.88
C LYS A 58 -12.49 -24.34 13.79
N ASP A 59 -12.19 -23.32 14.59
CA ASP A 59 -12.94 -22.07 14.66
C ASP A 59 -12.70 -21.17 13.43
N ARG A 60 -11.51 -21.26 12.82
CA ARG A 60 -11.15 -20.55 11.59
C ARG A 60 -10.29 -21.40 10.66
N VAL A 61 -10.28 -21.03 9.38
CA VAL A 61 -9.45 -21.69 8.37
C VAL A 61 -8.04 -21.13 8.40
N TRP A 62 -7.10 -21.95 8.87
CA TRP A 62 -5.67 -21.67 8.81
C TRP A 62 -4.97 -22.66 7.88
N PHE A 63 -3.97 -22.19 7.15
CA PHE A 63 -3.16 -22.95 6.21
C PHE A 63 -1.73 -23.11 6.74
N LYS A 64 -1.19 -24.29 6.49
CA LYS A 64 0.17 -24.66 6.85
C LYS A 64 1.15 -24.02 5.87
N VAL A 65 2.14 -23.33 6.42
CA VAL A 65 3.32 -22.88 5.69
C VAL A 65 4.47 -23.80 6.08
N LYS A 66 5.09 -24.46 5.10
CA LYS A 66 6.20 -25.40 5.34
C LYS A 66 7.32 -25.08 4.35
N THR A 67 8.52 -24.79 4.86
CA THR A 67 9.72 -24.59 4.04
C THR A 67 10.97 -24.94 4.86
N GLY A 68 11.75 -25.93 4.42
CA GLY A 68 12.90 -26.44 5.15
C GLY A 68 12.59 -26.75 6.62
N ALA A 69 13.35 -26.13 7.53
CA ALA A 69 13.17 -26.22 8.97
C ALA A 69 12.04 -25.32 9.52
N TRP A 70 11.44 -24.45 8.70
CA TRP A 70 10.47 -23.47 9.14
C TRP A 70 9.03 -23.93 8.94
N ARG A 71 8.17 -23.53 9.88
CA ARG A 71 6.74 -23.76 9.90
C ARG A 71 6.03 -22.44 10.15
N GLY A 72 4.79 -22.33 9.68
CA GLY A 72 3.95 -21.18 9.94
C GLY A 72 2.47 -21.49 9.75
N ALA A 73 1.63 -20.63 10.29
CA ALA A 73 0.19 -20.64 10.10
C ALA A 73 -0.21 -19.34 9.42
N ALA A 74 -0.82 -19.45 8.25
CA ALA A 74 -1.29 -18.30 7.47
C ALA A 74 -2.78 -18.40 7.21
N GLY A 75 -3.47 -17.27 7.18
CA GLY A 75 -4.92 -17.25 7.01
C GLY A 75 -5.41 -15.93 6.44
N ASN A 76 -6.55 -15.99 5.76
CA ASN A 76 -7.32 -14.80 5.44
C ASN A 76 -8.21 -14.47 6.65
N VAL A 77 -7.96 -13.32 7.27
CA VAL A 77 -8.65 -12.91 8.52
C VAL A 77 -9.76 -11.88 8.27
N ARG A 78 -10.20 -11.73 7.02
CA ARG A 78 -11.29 -10.81 6.66
C ARG A 78 -12.54 -11.15 7.48
N GLY A 79 -13.10 -10.15 8.14
CA GLY A 79 -14.30 -10.29 8.99
C GLY A 79 -14.04 -10.80 10.41
N ALA A 80 -12.79 -11.12 10.79
CA ALA A 80 -12.40 -11.44 12.16
C ALA A 80 -11.70 -10.27 12.88
N VAL A 81 -11.26 -9.27 12.12
CA VAL A 81 -10.74 -8.00 12.65
C VAL A 81 -11.92 -7.02 12.63
N ASP A 82 -12.18 -6.35 13.75
CA ASP A 82 -13.21 -5.31 13.84
C ASP A 82 -13.01 -4.26 12.72
N ASP A 83 -14.12 -3.70 12.26
CA ASP A 83 -14.35 -2.81 11.09
C ASP A 83 -13.53 -1.47 11.07
N SER A 84 -12.42 -1.39 11.78
CA SER A 84 -11.74 -0.17 12.21
C SER A 84 -10.44 0.19 11.48
N PRO A 85 -10.17 -0.31 10.26
CA PRO A 85 -9.67 0.65 9.25
C PRO A 85 -10.34 0.47 7.90
N ARG A 86 -11.23 1.41 7.61
CA ARG A 86 -12.40 1.24 6.74
C ARG A 86 -12.26 1.81 5.32
N ALA A 87 -11.05 1.88 4.76
CA ALA A 87 -10.88 2.31 3.36
C ALA A 87 -9.61 1.73 2.69
N ALA A 88 -8.46 1.78 3.38
CA ALA A 88 -7.18 1.36 2.80
C ALA A 88 -7.06 -0.17 2.56
N LEU A 89 -7.92 -0.97 3.19
CA LEU A 89 -7.89 -2.44 3.16
C LEU A 89 -8.99 -3.07 2.30
N GLU A 90 -9.73 -2.27 1.53
CA GLU A 90 -10.82 -2.79 0.69
C GLU A 90 -10.33 -3.64 -0.50
N THR A 91 -9.03 -3.63 -0.79
CA THR A 91 -8.44 -4.64 -1.67
C THR A 91 -8.56 -6.00 -0.96
N GLY A 92 -9.44 -6.87 -1.48
CA GLY A 92 -9.85 -8.12 -0.81
C GLY A 92 -8.74 -9.11 -0.45
N GLN A 93 -7.50 -8.79 -0.82
CA GLN A 93 -6.31 -9.59 -0.61
C GLN A 93 -5.39 -9.05 0.52
N ALA A 94 -5.57 -7.81 1.02
CA ALA A 94 -4.79 -7.24 2.14
C ALA A 94 -5.02 -7.96 3.48
N TRP A 95 -5.91 -8.95 3.49
CA TRP A 95 -6.35 -9.70 4.67
C TRP A 95 -5.61 -11.01 4.88
N TRP A 96 -4.59 -11.32 4.07
CA TRP A 96 -3.74 -12.48 4.28
C TRP A 96 -2.60 -12.16 5.24
N TRP A 97 -2.49 -12.97 6.30
CA TRP A 97 -1.44 -12.82 7.31
C TRP A 97 -0.72 -14.12 7.59
N LEU A 98 0.59 -14.04 7.79
CA LEU A 98 1.37 -15.04 8.51
C LEU A 98 1.22 -14.75 10.01
N ALA A 99 0.31 -15.48 10.66
CA ALA A 99 -0.12 -15.21 12.03
C ALA A 99 0.84 -15.73 13.10
N ALA A 100 1.48 -16.87 12.84
CA ALA A 100 2.48 -17.47 13.69
C ALA A 100 3.51 -18.20 12.83
N ALA A 101 4.74 -18.28 13.32
CA ALA A 101 5.83 -18.95 12.62
C ALA A 101 6.83 -19.56 13.61
N GLY A 102 7.75 -20.40 13.15
CA GLY A 102 8.78 -20.94 14.02
C GLY A 102 9.51 -22.13 13.41
N ALA A 103 10.54 -22.59 14.11
CA ALA A 103 11.28 -23.78 13.70
C ALA A 103 10.48 -25.07 13.98
N ARG A 104 10.67 -26.06 13.12
CA ARG A 104 10.34 -27.45 13.38
C ARG A 104 11.27 -27.97 14.47
N GLN A 105 10.71 -28.57 15.52
CA GLN A 105 11.50 -29.33 16.48
C GLN A 105 11.50 -30.81 16.08
N ASN A 106 12.67 -31.35 15.74
CA ASN A 106 12.79 -32.73 15.24
C ASN A 106 12.66 -33.79 16.34
N ASP A 107 12.88 -33.42 17.61
CA ASP A 107 13.12 -34.41 18.66
C ASP A 107 11.87 -34.80 19.47
N SER A 108 10.72 -34.17 19.24
CA SER A 108 9.48 -34.51 19.95
C SER A 108 8.23 -34.05 19.19
N PRO A 109 7.35 -34.96 18.73
CA PRO A 109 6.08 -34.60 18.09
C PRO A 109 5.18 -33.68 18.94
N GLN A 110 5.28 -33.79 20.27
CA GLN A 110 4.54 -32.94 21.23
C GLN A 110 5.07 -31.50 21.28
N ARG A 111 6.30 -31.27 20.82
CA ARG A 111 6.93 -29.93 20.73
C ARG A 111 6.98 -29.41 19.29
N ASP A 112 6.41 -30.16 18.33
CA ASP A 112 6.28 -29.69 16.96
C ASP A 112 5.42 -28.42 16.91
N PHE A 113 5.71 -27.54 15.95
CA PHE A 113 5.08 -26.22 15.84
C PHE A 113 3.54 -26.31 15.87
N TYR A 114 2.95 -27.21 15.08
CA TYR A 114 1.49 -27.32 15.00
C TYR A 114 0.88 -27.94 16.26
N SER A 115 1.62 -28.77 17.00
CA SER A 115 1.16 -29.32 18.29
C SER A 115 1.10 -28.24 19.38
N ARG A 116 2.07 -27.31 19.40
CA ARG A 116 2.02 -26.14 20.30
C ARG A 116 0.86 -25.23 19.96
N LEU A 117 0.66 -24.96 18.67
CA LEU A 117 -0.44 -24.13 18.18
C LEU A 117 -1.81 -24.73 18.53
N ASP A 118 -1.94 -26.05 18.43
CA ASP A 118 -3.13 -26.79 18.86
C ASP A 118 -3.39 -26.67 20.36
N ALA A 119 -2.35 -26.83 21.19
CA ALA A 119 -2.45 -26.69 22.63
C ALA A 119 -2.85 -25.27 23.06
N GLU A 120 -2.31 -24.24 22.40
CA GLU A 120 -2.70 -22.84 22.65
C GLU A 120 -4.17 -22.59 22.27
N ALA A 121 -4.62 -23.13 21.14
CA ALA A 121 -6.02 -22.97 20.70
C ALA A 121 -7.02 -23.67 21.62
N HIS A 122 -6.63 -24.76 22.27
CA HIS A 122 -7.45 -25.54 23.20
C HIS A 122 -7.13 -25.24 24.67
N ALA A 123 -6.52 -24.08 24.98
CA ALA A 123 -6.08 -23.74 26.34
C ALA A 123 -7.23 -23.69 27.37
N ALA A 124 -8.47 -23.44 26.95
CA ALA A 124 -9.65 -23.47 27.82
C ALA A 124 -10.25 -24.88 28.00
N GLY A 125 -9.70 -25.91 27.35
CA GLY A 125 -10.08 -27.31 27.47
C GLY A 125 -10.18 -28.05 26.13
N PRO A 126 -10.25 -29.41 26.13
CA PRO A 126 -10.20 -30.23 24.91
C PRO A 126 -11.32 -30.01 23.89
N ASN A 127 -12.45 -29.44 24.32
CA ASN A 127 -13.59 -29.12 23.46
C ASN A 127 -13.66 -27.62 23.09
N SER A 128 -12.72 -26.81 23.56
CA SER A 128 -12.59 -25.39 23.22
C SER A 128 -11.64 -25.23 22.06
N CYS A 129 -11.91 -24.34 21.11
CA CYS A 129 -10.95 -23.94 20.09
C CYS A 129 -11.13 -22.46 19.84
N SER A 130 -10.14 -21.64 20.21
CA SER A 130 -10.10 -20.22 19.87
C SER A 130 -8.75 -19.89 19.28
N THR A 131 -8.75 -19.28 18.10
CA THR A 131 -7.59 -18.77 17.37
C THR A 131 -7.48 -17.25 17.41
N ASP A 132 -8.15 -16.59 18.36
CA ASP A 132 -8.14 -15.12 18.48
C ASP A 132 -6.73 -14.59 18.73
N PHE A 133 -5.92 -15.38 19.44
CA PHE A 133 -4.51 -15.14 19.69
C PHE A 133 -3.63 -15.17 18.41
N LEU A 134 -4.17 -15.58 17.26
CA LEU A 134 -3.53 -15.54 15.94
C LEU A 134 -3.97 -14.35 15.08
N LEU A 135 -4.98 -13.58 15.51
CA LEU A 135 -5.43 -12.44 14.73
C LEU A 135 -4.43 -11.27 14.83
N PRO A 136 -4.25 -10.50 13.74
CA PRO A 136 -3.50 -9.25 13.78
C PRO A 136 -4.00 -8.34 14.89
N GLN A 137 -3.07 -7.78 15.65
CA GLN A 137 -3.37 -6.86 16.75
C GLN A 137 -3.29 -5.41 16.27
N ALA A 138 -3.67 -4.46 17.13
CA ALA A 138 -3.65 -3.03 16.80
C ALA A 138 -2.30 -2.54 16.24
N TRP A 139 -1.18 -3.11 16.68
CA TRP A 139 0.14 -2.78 16.13
C TRP A 139 0.28 -3.22 14.66
N ASP A 140 -0.18 -4.42 14.31
CA ASP A 140 -0.07 -4.98 12.97
C ASP A 140 -0.85 -4.15 11.96
N ILE A 141 -2.05 -3.72 12.37
CA ILE A 141 -2.95 -2.89 11.59
C ILE A 141 -2.36 -1.49 11.40
N LYS A 142 -1.93 -0.82 12.47
CA LYS A 142 -1.26 0.49 12.36
C LYS A 142 0.01 0.42 11.51
N ARG A 143 0.76 -0.69 11.59
CA ARG A 143 1.93 -0.90 10.74
C ARG A 143 1.55 -1.06 9.28
N LEU A 144 0.44 -1.72 8.96
CA LEU A 144 -0.09 -1.81 7.59
C LEU A 144 -0.45 -0.43 7.04
N GLU A 145 -1.22 0.34 7.80
CA GLU A 145 -1.64 1.69 7.41
C GLU A 145 -0.43 2.58 7.12
N ALA A 146 0.58 2.55 7.98
CA ALA A 146 1.81 3.31 7.78
C ALA A 146 2.61 2.86 6.54
N GLU A 147 2.66 1.56 6.24
CA GLU A 147 3.34 1.05 5.04
C GLU A 147 2.60 1.49 3.77
N LEU A 148 1.27 1.40 3.77
CA LEU A 148 0.44 1.85 2.65
C LEU A 148 0.55 3.36 2.44
N ALA A 149 0.52 4.14 3.51
CA ALA A 149 0.69 5.60 3.44
C ALA A 149 2.08 5.97 2.88
N LEU A 150 3.15 5.32 3.35
CA LEU A 150 4.50 5.56 2.82
C LEU A 150 4.62 5.17 1.34
N ALA A 151 4.05 4.03 0.95
CA ALA A 151 4.04 3.61 -0.44
C ALA A 151 3.34 4.65 -1.32
N LEU A 152 2.21 5.21 -0.86
CA LEU A 152 1.47 6.25 -1.57
C LEU A 152 2.28 7.55 -1.67
N VAL A 153 2.90 7.99 -0.55
CA VAL A 153 3.76 9.19 -0.50
C VAL A 153 4.94 9.08 -1.45
N ASN A 154 5.48 7.88 -1.66
CA ASN A 154 6.59 7.68 -2.59
C ASN A 154 6.13 7.53 -4.05
N ALA A 155 4.94 6.99 -4.29
CA ALA A 155 4.46 6.67 -5.64
C ALA A 155 3.75 7.84 -6.33
N VAL A 156 2.98 8.65 -5.58
CA VAL A 156 2.09 9.66 -6.17
C VAL A 156 2.82 10.91 -6.67
N PRO A 157 3.73 11.54 -5.89
CA PRO A 157 4.39 12.77 -6.34
C PRO A 157 5.10 12.64 -7.69
N PRO A 158 5.87 11.56 -7.99
CA PRO A 158 6.45 11.38 -9.31
C PRO A 158 5.42 11.32 -10.45
N LEU A 159 4.25 10.70 -10.23
CA LEU A 159 3.20 10.63 -11.25
C LEU A 159 2.58 12.01 -11.54
N VAL A 160 2.33 12.79 -10.48
CA VAL A 160 1.80 14.15 -10.59
C VAL A 160 2.79 15.06 -11.32
N ARG A 161 4.07 15.01 -10.92
CA ARG A 161 5.13 15.80 -11.54
C ARG A 161 5.34 15.44 -13.00
N ARG A 162 5.30 14.15 -13.34
CA ARG A 162 5.35 13.70 -14.74
C ARG A 162 4.19 14.22 -15.57
N ALA A 163 2.96 14.16 -15.05
CA ALA A 163 1.80 14.73 -15.72
C ALA A 163 1.96 16.25 -15.91
N ALA A 164 2.48 16.95 -14.90
CA ALA A 164 2.77 18.38 -14.97
C ALA A 164 3.80 18.70 -16.06
N ALA A 165 4.92 17.97 -16.07
CA ALA A 165 6.00 18.18 -17.02
C ALA A 165 5.53 17.97 -18.48
N LEU A 166 4.75 16.91 -18.74
CA LEU A 166 4.11 16.70 -20.05
C LEU A 166 3.10 17.81 -20.39
N SER A 167 2.31 18.26 -19.42
CA SER A 167 1.37 19.37 -19.63
C SER A 167 2.08 20.68 -19.97
N MET A 168 3.23 20.94 -19.35
CA MET A 168 4.05 22.12 -19.62
C MET A 168 4.63 22.14 -21.03
N GLN A 169 4.98 20.97 -21.58
CA GLN A 169 5.54 20.87 -22.93
C GLN A 169 4.49 21.04 -24.03
N GLU A 170 3.29 20.52 -23.81
CA GLU A 170 2.27 20.43 -24.85
C GLU A 170 1.16 21.48 -24.70
N GLY A 171 0.98 22.04 -23.50
CA GLY A 171 -0.11 22.97 -23.17
C GLY A 171 -1.48 22.31 -22.94
N ASP A 172 -1.54 20.97 -22.99
CA ASP A 172 -2.75 20.17 -22.82
C ASP A 172 -2.90 19.59 -21.41
N ILE A 173 -4.12 19.14 -21.08
CA ILE A 173 -4.40 18.46 -19.81
C ILE A 173 -3.73 17.08 -19.84
N ARG A 174 -2.99 16.76 -18.78
CA ARG A 174 -2.42 15.42 -18.55
C ARG A 174 -2.94 14.88 -17.24
N GLY A 175 -2.92 13.56 -17.05
CA GLY A 175 -3.57 12.97 -15.89
C GLY A 175 -3.37 11.48 -15.78
N PHE A 176 -3.89 10.92 -14.69
CA PHE A 176 -3.88 9.51 -14.39
C PHE A 176 -5.08 9.16 -13.51
N THR A 177 -5.41 7.87 -13.43
CA THR A 177 -6.50 7.39 -12.58
C THR A 177 -5.96 6.73 -11.32
N TYR A 178 -6.61 6.98 -10.19
CA TYR A 178 -6.34 6.32 -8.92
C TYR A 178 -7.67 5.85 -8.31
N GLY A 179 -7.90 4.54 -8.34
CA GLY A 179 -9.19 3.97 -7.95
C GLY A 179 -10.34 4.58 -8.78
N PRO A 180 -11.38 5.12 -8.14
CA PRO A 180 -12.47 5.81 -8.83
C PRO A 180 -12.19 7.29 -9.15
N THR A 181 -11.01 7.81 -8.79
CA THR A 181 -10.64 9.22 -8.98
C THR A 181 -9.85 9.41 -10.28
N ASP A 182 -10.29 10.34 -11.12
CA ASP A 182 -9.52 10.84 -12.27
C ASP A 182 -8.76 12.09 -11.85
N VAL A 183 -7.43 12.04 -11.88
CA VAL A 183 -6.55 13.16 -11.52
C VAL A 183 -6.08 13.85 -12.80
N ARG A 184 -6.24 15.16 -12.85
CA ARG A 184 -5.88 16.00 -14.00
C ARG A 184 -4.94 17.10 -13.56
N VAL A 185 -3.94 17.36 -14.38
CA VAL A 185 -2.91 18.37 -14.20
C VAL A 185 -2.87 19.21 -15.47
N ARG A 186 -2.88 20.54 -15.29
CA ARG A 186 -2.83 21.51 -16.37
C ARG A 186 -1.80 22.59 -16.02
N ILE A 187 -0.82 22.79 -16.88
CA ILE A 187 0.08 23.93 -16.84
C ILE A 187 -0.24 24.86 -18.01
N ARG A 188 -0.40 26.15 -17.74
CA ARG A 188 -0.59 27.19 -18.77
C ARG A 188 0.16 28.46 -18.43
N MET A 189 0.84 29.02 -19.43
CA MET A 189 1.33 30.39 -19.35
C MET A 189 0.22 31.34 -19.83
N LEU A 190 -0.16 32.32 -18.99
CA LEU A 190 -1.09 33.37 -19.39
C LEU A 190 -0.34 34.59 -19.95
N ASN A 191 -1.10 35.55 -20.50
CA ASN A 191 -0.55 36.74 -21.13
C ASN A 191 0.18 37.69 -20.14
N ASP A 192 0.07 37.44 -18.84
CA ASP A 192 0.80 38.14 -17.77
C ASP A 192 2.24 37.62 -17.59
N GLY A 193 2.63 36.60 -18.36
CA GLY A 193 3.95 35.96 -18.29
C GLY A 193 4.10 35.02 -17.09
N GLN A 194 3.03 34.78 -16.33
CA GLN A 194 3.02 33.83 -15.21
C GLN A 194 2.63 32.45 -15.71
N VAL A 195 3.22 31.42 -15.11
CA VAL A 195 2.93 30.02 -15.40
C VAL A 195 2.04 29.49 -14.28
N TYR A 196 0.82 29.13 -14.63
CA TYR A 196 -0.18 28.62 -13.71
C TYR A 196 -0.22 27.10 -13.76
N LEU A 197 -0.24 26.48 -12.59
CA LEU A 197 -0.49 25.07 -12.39
C LEU A 197 -1.90 24.90 -11.81
N ALA A 198 -2.67 24.01 -12.42
CA ALA A 198 -3.97 23.58 -11.96
C ALA A 198 -3.95 22.06 -11.75
N ILE A 199 -4.41 21.61 -10.58
CA ILE A 199 -4.62 20.21 -10.26
C ILE A 199 -6.09 20.02 -9.94
N SER A 200 -6.74 19.10 -10.64
CA SER A 200 -8.09 18.69 -10.32
C SER A 200 -8.23 17.20 -10.11
N SER A 201 -9.28 16.85 -9.38
CA SER A 201 -9.76 15.49 -9.23
C SER A 201 -11.25 15.43 -9.54
N VAL A 202 -11.65 14.41 -10.30
CA VAL A 202 -13.06 14.12 -10.59
C VAL A 202 -13.42 12.77 -9.97
N GLY A 203 -14.53 12.73 -9.23
CA GLY A 203 -15.02 11.54 -8.54
C GLY A 203 -14.89 11.63 -7.02
N ALA A 204 -15.00 10.49 -6.34
CA ALA A 204 -14.88 10.43 -4.89
C ALA A 204 -13.40 10.53 -4.48
N THR A 205 -12.96 11.74 -4.16
CA THR A 205 -11.57 12.01 -3.75
C THR A 205 -11.45 12.10 -2.23
N ASP A 206 -10.51 11.33 -1.69
CA ASP A 206 -10.10 11.40 -0.29
C ASP A 206 -9.28 12.69 -0.03
N PRO A 207 -9.57 13.47 1.04
CA PRO A 207 -8.85 14.72 1.32
C PRO A 207 -7.34 14.54 1.52
N ASP A 208 -6.90 13.45 2.14
CA ASP A 208 -5.47 13.20 2.38
C ASP A 208 -4.76 12.86 1.06
N PHE A 209 -5.41 12.10 0.18
CA PHE A 209 -4.93 11.87 -1.18
C PHE A 209 -4.83 13.19 -1.97
N PHE A 210 -5.86 14.05 -1.91
CA PHE A 210 -5.80 15.33 -2.63
C PHE A 210 -4.68 16.24 -2.10
N ALA A 211 -4.48 16.30 -0.77
CA ALA A 211 -3.38 17.03 -0.17
C ALA A 211 -2.01 16.51 -0.65
N LEU A 212 -1.87 15.19 -0.80
CA LEU A 212 -0.66 14.58 -1.36
C LEU A 212 -0.40 15.03 -2.81
N LEU A 213 -1.45 15.14 -3.64
CA LEU A 213 -1.31 15.68 -5.01
C LEU A 213 -0.73 17.11 -5.00
N LEU A 214 -1.25 17.97 -4.11
CA LEU A 214 -0.80 19.36 -4.00
C LEU A 214 0.63 19.48 -3.46
N SER A 215 1.09 18.52 -2.66
CA SER A 215 2.44 18.50 -2.09
C SER A 215 3.55 18.05 -3.06
N ALA A 216 3.20 17.69 -4.30
CA ALA A 216 4.14 17.08 -5.24
C ALA A 216 5.21 18.04 -5.80
N PHE A 217 5.10 19.34 -5.55
CA PHE A 217 5.92 20.36 -6.21
C PHE A 217 6.88 21.04 -5.25
N ASP A 218 8.14 21.14 -5.66
CA ASP A 218 9.17 21.80 -4.87
C ASP A 218 8.91 23.30 -4.80
N GLY A 219 9.17 23.91 -3.64
CA GLY A 219 9.02 25.35 -3.45
C GLY A 219 7.59 25.86 -3.37
N LEU A 220 6.58 24.97 -3.43
CA LEU A 220 5.19 25.28 -3.15
C LEU A 220 4.80 24.85 -1.74
N THR A 221 4.00 25.67 -1.08
CA THR A 221 3.45 25.45 0.26
C THR A 221 1.93 25.37 0.20
N VAL A 222 1.30 24.91 1.28
CA VAL A 222 -0.17 24.84 1.39
C VAL A 222 -0.86 26.21 1.17
N HIS A 223 -0.16 27.31 1.42
CA HIS A 223 -0.72 28.67 1.29
C HIS A 223 -0.67 29.21 -0.14
N ASP A 224 0.09 28.58 -1.03
CA ASP A 224 0.22 28.99 -2.42
C ASP A 224 -0.95 28.49 -3.28
N TRP A 225 -1.73 27.54 -2.76
CA TRP A 225 -2.85 26.91 -3.44
C TRP A 225 -4.16 27.66 -3.19
N LEU A 226 -4.89 27.92 -4.27
CA LEU A 226 -6.20 28.58 -4.25
C LEU A 226 -7.27 27.66 -4.85
N PRO A 227 -8.47 27.59 -4.26
CA PRO A 227 -9.58 26.85 -4.86
C PRO A 227 -10.12 27.58 -6.10
N GLU A 228 -10.48 26.80 -7.13
CA GLU A 228 -11.16 27.31 -8.33
C GLU A 228 -12.67 27.01 -8.28
N PRO A 229 -13.54 27.85 -8.89
CA PRO A 229 -13.20 29.00 -9.73
C PRO A 229 -12.66 30.20 -8.93
N GLY A 230 -11.49 30.66 -9.32
CA GLY A 230 -10.77 31.80 -8.75
C GLY A 230 -10.71 32.97 -9.75
N PRO A 231 -10.26 34.15 -9.32
CA PRO A 231 -10.27 35.35 -10.16
C PRO A 231 -9.22 35.32 -11.28
N TYR A 232 -8.23 34.43 -11.21
CA TYR A 232 -7.03 34.47 -12.07
C TYR A 232 -7.12 33.57 -13.29
N LEU A 233 -7.37 32.27 -13.09
CA LEU A 233 -7.37 31.28 -14.18
C LEU A 233 -8.71 31.19 -14.92
N GLN A 234 -9.81 31.62 -14.28
CA GLN A 234 -11.18 31.54 -14.81
C GLN A 234 -11.53 30.17 -15.39
N VAL A 235 -10.96 29.10 -14.83
CA VAL A 235 -11.28 27.74 -15.25
C VAL A 235 -12.61 27.38 -14.61
N GLN A 236 -13.55 26.94 -15.43
CA GLN A 236 -14.82 26.40 -14.94
C GLN A 236 -14.64 24.92 -14.60
N PRO A 237 -14.82 24.51 -13.33
CA PRO A 237 -14.78 23.11 -12.97
C PRO A 237 -15.97 22.36 -13.58
N GLU A 238 -15.75 21.11 -13.97
CA GLU A 238 -16.81 20.17 -14.33
C GLU A 238 -17.65 19.80 -13.10
N PRO A 239 -18.91 19.35 -13.25
CA PRO A 239 -19.71 18.88 -12.14
C PRO A 239 -19.01 17.75 -11.35
N GLY A 240 -18.76 17.99 -10.06
CA GLY A 240 -18.07 17.04 -9.19
C GLY A 240 -16.54 17.08 -9.30
N GLU A 241 -15.98 18.05 -10.01
CA GLU A 241 -14.54 18.33 -10.04
C GLU A 241 -14.12 19.21 -8.86
N ILE A 242 -13.11 18.78 -8.12
CA ILE A 242 -12.39 19.62 -7.16
C ILE A 242 -11.16 20.14 -7.90
N LEU A 243 -11.01 21.46 -8.02
CA LEU A 243 -9.92 22.09 -8.75
C LEU A 243 -9.21 23.11 -7.85
N TRP A 244 -7.89 22.99 -7.77
CA TRP A 244 -7.03 23.96 -7.09
C TRP A 244 -5.93 24.42 -8.04
N SER A 245 -5.49 25.65 -7.85
CA SER A 245 -4.51 26.28 -8.71
C SER A 245 -3.48 27.10 -7.95
N THR A 246 -2.34 27.32 -8.59
CA THR A 246 -1.24 28.12 -8.06
C THR A 246 -0.38 28.67 -9.20
N ILE A 247 0.53 29.58 -8.87
CA ILE A 247 1.56 30.08 -9.79
C ILE A 247 2.84 29.29 -9.52
N LEU A 248 3.42 28.70 -10.56
CA LEU A 248 4.69 27.99 -10.44
C LEU A 248 5.84 28.98 -10.27
N THR A 249 6.62 28.76 -9.22
CA THR A 249 7.90 29.45 -9.02
C THR A 249 8.89 29.09 -10.14
N PRO A 250 9.83 29.98 -10.51
CA PRO A 250 10.87 29.66 -11.48
C PRO A 250 11.66 28.40 -11.13
N GLU A 251 11.90 28.16 -9.84
CA GLU A 251 12.57 26.97 -9.33
C GLU A 251 11.76 25.70 -9.61
N ALA A 252 10.45 25.72 -9.38
CA ALA A 252 9.57 24.59 -9.69
C ALA A 252 9.50 24.32 -11.20
N GLN A 253 9.46 25.38 -12.03
CA GLN A 253 9.46 25.25 -13.49
C GLN A 253 10.75 24.58 -14.00
N GLN A 254 11.92 25.02 -13.50
CA GLN A 254 13.21 24.41 -13.87
C GLN A 254 13.29 22.95 -13.44
N SER A 255 12.82 22.64 -12.23
CA SER A 255 12.77 21.28 -11.70
C SER A 255 11.96 20.34 -12.61
N LEU A 256 10.79 20.80 -13.08
CA LEU A 256 9.93 20.04 -14.00
C LEU A 256 10.54 19.89 -15.40
N LEU A 257 11.23 20.90 -15.93
CA LEU A 257 11.89 20.82 -17.25
C LEU A 257 13.02 19.80 -17.25
N HIS A 258 13.83 19.78 -16.19
CA HIS A 258 14.93 18.81 -16.05
C HIS A 258 14.47 17.36 -16.01
N GLU A 259 13.29 17.06 -15.44
CA GLU A 259 12.75 15.70 -15.41
C GLU A 259 12.48 15.14 -16.81
N VAL A 260 12.00 15.99 -17.74
CA VAL A 260 11.72 15.52 -19.10
C VAL A 260 13.00 15.28 -19.90
N ASP A 261 14.01 16.12 -19.73
CA ASP A 261 15.29 15.99 -20.43
C ASP A 261 16.02 14.69 -20.02
N VAL A 262 15.91 14.29 -18.76
CA VAL A 262 16.49 13.03 -18.24
C VAL A 262 15.74 11.82 -18.79
N GLU A 263 14.41 11.85 -18.90
CA GLU A 263 13.64 10.77 -19.53
C GLU A 263 13.95 10.62 -21.03
N ALA A 264 14.08 11.73 -21.76
CA ALA A 264 14.44 11.72 -23.18
C ALA A 264 15.84 11.12 -23.41
N SER A 265 16.81 11.52 -22.59
CA SER A 265 18.20 11.03 -22.66
C SER A 265 18.33 9.56 -22.22
N GLY A 266 17.49 9.09 -21.30
CA GLY A 266 17.47 7.70 -20.84
C GLY A 266 16.88 6.71 -21.86
N ASN A 267 15.91 7.16 -22.68
CA ASN A 267 15.33 6.36 -23.75
C ASN A 267 16.26 6.25 -24.98
N GLU A 268 17.03 7.28 -25.31
CA GLU A 268 18.00 7.21 -26.41
C GLU A 268 19.18 6.27 -26.10
N ALA A 269 19.52 6.06 -24.82
CA ALA A 269 20.56 5.13 -24.41
C ALA A 269 20.15 3.65 -24.43
N GLN A 270 18.88 3.34 -24.73
CA GLN A 270 18.35 1.96 -24.80
C GLN A 270 17.95 1.51 -26.23
N THR A 271 18.20 2.34 -27.24
CA THR A 271 18.06 2.02 -28.68
C THR A 271 19.40 1.83 -29.36
#